data_AF-U9VLI0-F1
#
_entry.id   AF-U9VLI0-F1
#
_cell.length_a   1.000
_cell.length_b   1.000
_cell.length_c   1.000
_cell.angle_alpha   90.00
_cell.angle_beta   90.00
_cell.angle_gamma   90.00
#
_symmetry.space_group_name_H-M   'P 1'
#
loop_
_entity.id
_entity.type
_entity.pdbx_description
1 polymer ?
#
loop_
_entity_poly.entity_id
_entity_poly.type
_entity_poly.pdbx_seq_one_letter_code
_entity_poly.pdbx_strand_id
1 'polypeptide(L)'
;MEKRPGQSSQTDNVNIYECEVHLKFRIIENELSLDSTDNSALIETLVDAYSYGEDEYLESLESQINIQEIAALEASPEMRRQLIRLRNSRKLA
;
A
#
# COMPACT_ATOMS: atom_id res chain seq x y z
N MET A 1 -15.01 -7.55 -42.64
CA MET A 1 -15.23 -6.73 -41.43
C MET A 1 -14.47 -7.39 -40.28
N GLU A 2 -13.52 -6.65 -39.72
CA GLU A 2 -12.47 -7.09 -38.77
C GLU A 2 -12.97 -7.87 -37.55
N LYS A 3 -12.25 -8.95 -37.21
CA LYS A 3 -12.02 -9.32 -35.81
C LYS A 3 -10.60 -8.89 -35.47
N ARG A 4 -10.45 -7.86 -34.63
CA ARG A 4 -9.17 -7.53 -33.99
C ARG A 4 -8.97 -8.46 -32.79
N PRO A 5 -7.85 -9.21 -32.68
CA PRO A 5 -7.50 -9.87 -31.43
C PRO A 5 -6.85 -8.82 -30.54
N GLY A 6 -7.64 -8.27 -29.62
CA GLY A 6 -7.18 -7.30 -28.61
C GLY A 6 -7.31 -7.89 -27.22
N GLN A 7 -6.61 -8.99 -26.94
CA GLN A 7 -6.28 -9.36 -25.56
C GLN A 7 -4.76 -9.42 -25.49
N SER A 8 -4.18 -8.22 -25.30
CA SER A 8 -2.79 -8.05 -24.92
C SER A 8 -2.54 -8.87 -23.66
N SER A 9 -1.57 -9.78 -23.76
CA SER A 9 -0.80 -10.33 -22.65
C SER A 9 -0.76 -9.36 -21.47
N GLN A 10 -1.30 -9.76 -20.31
CA GLN A 10 -1.00 -9.11 -19.03
C GLN A 10 0.50 -9.25 -18.79
N THR A 11 1.27 -8.30 -19.31
CA THR A 11 2.68 -8.17 -18.95
C THR A 11 2.69 -7.55 -17.56
N ASP A 12 3.05 -8.39 -16.60
CA ASP A 12 3.39 -8.11 -15.20
C ASP A 12 4.35 -6.91 -15.06
N ASN A 13 3.88 -5.69 -15.30
CA ASN A 13 4.67 -4.47 -15.18
C ASN A 13 4.61 -3.98 -13.74
N VAL A 14 5.72 -4.11 -13.01
CA VAL A 14 5.88 -3.43 -11.72
C VAL A 14 6.00 -1.93 -11.99
N ASN A 15 5.22 -1.13 -11.25
CA ASN A 15 5.20 0.33 -11.27
C ASN A 15 5.38 0.87 -9.83
N ILE A 16 5.57 2.18 -9.69
CA ILE A 16 5.64 2.85 -8.39
C ILE A 16 4.33 3.58 -8.17
N TYR A 17 3.74 3.36 -6.99
CA TYR A 17 2.53 4.04 -6.57
C TYR A 17 2.84 4.90 -5.35
N GLU A 18 2.35 6.13 -5.37
CA GLU A 18 2.17 6.93 -4.19
C GLU A 18 0.84 6.52 -3.55
N CYS A 19 0.89 6.18 -2.27
CA CYS A 19 -0.24 5.69 -1.51
C CYS A 19 -0.42 6.57 -0.28
N GLU A 20 -1.63 7.05 -0.08
CA GLU A 20 -2.04 7.82 1.09
C GLU A 20 -3.27 7.15 1.71
N VAL A 21 -3.20 6.92 3.02
CA VAL A 21 -4.25 6.22 3.77
C VAL A 21 -4.62 7.08 4.98
N HIS A 22 -5.89 7.48 5.04
CA HIS A 22 -6.47 8.17 6.19
C HIS A 22 -7.46 7.24 6.87
N LEU A 23 -7.11 6.79 8.07
CA LEU A 23 -7.95 5.94 8.90
C LEU A 23 -8.34 6.68 10.16
N LYS A 24 -9.64 6.69 10.45
CA LYS A 24 -10.20 7.18 11.70
C LYS A 24 -11.12 6.12 12.26
N PHE A 25 -10.82 5.66 13.46
CA PHE A 25 -11.57 4.61 14.13
C PHE A 25 -11.50 4.79 15.64
N ARG A 26 -12.36 4.08 16.37
CA ARG A 26 -12.27 3.89 17.82
C ARG A 26 -11.88 2.46 18.10
N ILE A 27 -11.11 2.25 19.16
CA ILE A 27 -10.69 0.92 19.59
C ILE A 27 -10.80 0.79 21.11
N ILE A 28 -11.23 -0.38 21.58
CA ILE A 28 -11.16 -0.80 22.98
C ILE A 28 -9.88 -1.61 23.15
N GLU A 29 -8.92 -1.10 23.94
CA GLU A 29 -7.65 -1.77 24.20
C GLU A 29 -7.20 -1.49 25.65
N ASN A 30 -6.43 -2.40 26.24
CA ASN A 30 -6.04 -2.32 27.66
C ASN A 30 -5.08 -1.17 27.96
N GLU A 31 -4.05 -0.99 27.12
CA GLU A 31 -3.11 0.13 27.22
C GLU A 31 -2.50 0.37 25.83
N LEU A 32 -2.94 1.42 25.15
CA LEU A 32 -2.16 1.93 24.02
C LEU A 32 -0.93 2.58 24.62
N SER A 33 0.23 1.96 24.45
CA SER A 33 1.50 2.56 24.85
C SER A 33 1.75 3.78 23.96
N LEU A 34 1.23 4.93 24.41
CA LEU A 34 1.46 6.25 23.83
C LEU A 34 2.86 6.78 24.18
N ASP A 35 3.58 6.05 25.05
CA ASP A 35 4.93 6.35 25.47
C ASP A 35 5.93 5.79 24.46
N SER A 36 6.08 6.45 23.31
CA SER A 36 7.26 6.20 22.49
C SER A 36 7.68 7.42 21.67
N THR A 37 8.93 7.78 21.87
CA THR A 37 9.76 8.61 20.96
C THR A 37 9.80 8.05 19.51
N ASP A 38 9.19 6.87 19.27
CA ASP A 38 9.11 6.15 18.01
C ASP A 38 7.68 5.63 17.79
N ASN A 39 6.93 6.32 16.93
CA ASN A 39 5.53 5.99 16.61
C ASN A 39 5.36 4.72 15.77
N SER A 40 6.44 4.08 15.31
CA SER A 40 6.35 2.94 14.38
C SER A 40 5.61 1.73 14.95
N ALA A 41 5.91 1.33 16.19
CA ALA A 41 5.26 0.21 16.86
C ALA A 41 3.76 0.47 17.11
N LEU A 42 3.39 1.71 17.44
CA LEU A 42 2.00 2.10 17.61
C LEU A 42 1.26 2.07 16.27
N ILE A 43 1.87 2.57 15.20
CA ILE A 43 1.30 2.52 13.83
C ILE A 43 1.06 1.07 13.41
N GLU A 44 2.04 0.19 13.60
CA GLU A 44 1.92 -1.24 13.28
C GLU A 44 0.72 -1.86 14.02
N THR A 45 0.63 -1.65 15.33
CA THR A 45 -0.49 -2.15 16.16
C THR A 45 -1.84 -1.63 15.66
N LEU A 46 -1.94 -0.33 15.37
CA LEU A 46 -3.18 0.31 14.92
C LEU A 46 -3.61 -0.17 13.53
N VAL A 47 -2.66 -0.33 12.61
CA VAL A 47 -2.94 -0.83 11.26
C VAL A 47 -3.34 -2.30 11.29
N ASP A 48 -2.65 -3.11 12.09
CA ASP A 48 -2.98 -4.53 12.27
C ASP A 48 -4.40 -4.67 12.84
N ALA A 49 -4.72 -3.94 13.92
CA ALA A 49 -6.07 -3.94 14.49
C ALA A 49 -7.14 -3.55 13.46
N TYR A 50 -6.92 -2.46 12.72
CA TYR A 50 -7.85 -2.02 11.67
C TYR A 50 -7.98 -3.05 10.53
N SER A 51 -6.93 -3.79 10.22
CA SER A 51 -6.92 -4.79 9.15
C SER A 51 -7.78 -6.03 9.45
N TYR A 52 -8.03 -6.34 10.72
CA TYR A 52 -8.94 -7.41 11.13
C TYR A 52 -10.41 -7.09 10.84
N GLY A 53 -10.74 -5.80 10.70
CA GLY A 53 -12.07 -5.30 10.40
C GLY A 53 -12.83 -4.83 11.64
N GLU A 54 -14.07 -4.37 11.42
CA GLU A 54 -14.96 -3.92 12.49
C GLU A 54 -15.50 -5.09 13.32
N ASP A 55 -15.53 -4.93 14.63
CA ASP A 55 -16.05 -5.89 15.59
C ASP A 55 -16.53 -5.20 16.89
N GLU A 56 -16.66 -5.94 17.99
CA GLU A 56 -17.08 -5.38 19.29
C GLU A 56 -16.00 -4.50 19.95
N TYR A 57 -14.77 -4.52 19.44
CA TYR A 57 -13.62 -3.78 19.94
C TYR A 57 -13.20 -2.65 19.00
N LEU A 58 -13.57 -2.68 17.71
CA LEU A 58 -13.19 -1.67 16.72
C LEU A 58 -14.39 -1.12 15.93
N GLU A 59 -14.51 0.21 15.91
CA GLU A 59 -15.52 0.95 15.14
C GLU A 59 -14.82 1.87 14.13
N SER A 60 -15.01 1.65 12.82
CA SER A 60 -14.52 2.59 11.80
C SER A 60 -15.42 3.83 11.74
N LEU A 61 -14.80 5.01 11.65
CA LEU A 61 -15.49 6.29 11.53
C LEU A 61 -15.29 6.90 10.15
N GLU A 62 -14.08 6.81 9.61
CA GLU A 62 -13.71 7.33 8.31
C GLU A 62 -12.56 6.53 7.72
N SER A 63 -12.65 6.23 6.43
CA SER A 63 -11.59 5.56 5.68
C SER A 63 -11.48 6.19 4.31
N GLN A 64 -10.31 6.74 4.01
CA GLN A 64 -9.97 7.25 2.68
C GLN A 64 -8.66 6.64 2.22
N ILE A 65 -8.65 6.18 0.97
CA ILE A 65 -7.48 5.60 0.33
C ILE A 65 -7.29 6.34 -1.00
N ASN A 66 -6.12 6.93 -1.16
CA ASN A 66 -5.69 7.55 -2.40
C ASN A 66 -4.46 6.81 -2.94
N ILE A 67 -4.54 6.36 -4.18
CA ILE A 67 -3.47 5.62 -4.84
C ILE A 67 -3.26 6.22 -6.22
N GLN A 68 -2.03 6.61 -6.50
CA GLN A 68 -1.64 7.19 -7.78
C GLN A 68 -0.36 6.54 -8.29
N GLU A 69 -0.33 6.10 -9.55
CA GLU A 69 0.93 5.74 -10.20
C GLU A 69 1.75 7.00 -10.46
N ILE A 70 3.00 7.02 -10.00
CA ILE A 70 3.93 8.15 -10.19
C ILE A 70 5.06 7.77 -11.16
N ALA A 71 5.69 8.77 -11.76
CA ALA A 71 6.84 8.53 -12.60
C ALA A 71 8.01 8.01 -11.75
N ALA A 72 8.79 7.07 -12.29
CA ALA A 72 9.92 6.51 -11.54
C ALA A 72 10.92 7.59 -11.09
N LEU A 73 11.05 8.69 -11.84
CA LEU A 73 11.93 9.81 -11.51
C LEU A 73 11.58 10.49 -10.17
N GLU A 74 10.32 10.42 -9.75
CA GLU A 74 9.81 11.01 -8.50
C GLU A 74 10.19 10.18 -7.27
N ALA A 75 10.52 8.90 -7.47
CA ALA A 75 10.95 8.01 -6.39
C ALA A 75 12.45 8.08 -6.09
N SER A 76 12.82 7.54 -4.93
CA SER A 76 14.21 7.49 -4.48
C SER A 76 15.13 6.77 -5.49
N PRO A 77 16.43 7.11 -5.57
CA PRO A 77 17.40 6.38 -6.40
C PRO A 77 17.40 4.87 -6.13
N GLU A 78 17.18 4.46 -4.89
CA GLU A 78 17.11 3.05 -4.50
C GLU A 78 15.88 2.35 -5.07
N MET A 79 14.69 2.94 -4.91
CA MET A 79 13.46 2.40 -5.48
C MET A 79 13.53 2.32 -7.01
N ARG A 80 14.13 3.33 -7.67
CA ARG A 80 14.37 3.30 -9.12
C ARG A 80 15.24 2.13 -9.56
N ARG A 81 16.36 1.89 -8.87
CA ARG A 81 17.23 0.73 -9.14
C ARG A 81 16.47 -0.57 -8.95
N GLN A 82 15.65 -0.65 -7.90
CA GLN A 82 14.86 -1.84 -7.61
C GLN A 82 13.79 -2.11 -8.68
N LEU A 83 13.11 -1.06 -9.14
CA LEU A 83 12.16 -1.14 -10.24
C LEU A 83 12.82 -1.68 -11.52
N ILE A 84 14.01 -1.18 -11.87
CA ILE A 84 14.79 -1.68 -13.02
C ILE A 84 15.11 -3.17 -12.85
N ARG A 85 15.59 -3.57 -11.67
CA ARG A 85 15.93 -4.97 -11.37
C ARG A 85 14.72 -5.89 -11.56
N LEU A 86 13.56 -5.51 -11.02
CA LEU A 86 12.31 -6.29 -11.12
C LEU A 86 11.80 -6.37 -12.56
N ARG A 87 11.86 -5.27 -13.31
CA ARG A 87 11.46 -5.25 -14.72
C ARG A 87 12.39 -6.09 -15.59
N ASN A 88 13.68 -6.17 -15.25
CA ASN A 88 14.64 -6.98 -15.99
C ASN A 88 14.55 -8.47 -15.63
N SER A 89 14.30 -8.82 -14.36
CA SER A 89 14.12 -10.22 -13.96
C SER A 89 12.91 -10.85 -14.63
N ARG A 90 11.81 -10.10 -14.78
CA ARG A 90 10.60 -10.55 -15.50
C ARG A 90 10.76 -10.65 -17.01
N LYS A 91 11.69 -9.90 -17.60
CA LYS A 91 12.03 -10.02 -19.04
C LYS A 91 12.88 -11.25 -19.35
N LEU A 92 13.54 -11.82 -18.34
CA LEU A 92 14.42 -12.97 -18.46
C LEU A 92 13.76 -14.29 -18.04
N ALA A 93 12.55 -14.22 -17.48
CA ALA A 93 11.71 -15.37 -17.12
C ALA A 93 10.69 -15.66 -18.23
#